data_AF-A0A345HBQ6-F1
#
_entry.id   AF-A0A345HBQ6-F1
#
_cell.length_a   1.000
_cell.length_b   1.000
_cell.length_c   1.000
_cell.angle_alpha   90.00
_cell.angle_beta   90.00
_cell.angle_gamma   90.00
#
_symmetry.space_group_name_H-M   'P 1'
#
loop_
_entity.id
_entity.type
_entity.pdbx_description
1 polymer ?
#
loop_
_entity_poly.entity_id
_entity_poly.type
_entity_poly.pdbx_seq_one_letter_code
_entity_poly.pdbx_strand_id
1 'polypeptide(L)'
;MKKLLLLLLGISLLSLYSCSDKKEKTVILDEKATSKQEDSLCMTQYMECIKPLQNAYSQVVEKAANKRKADSISKDEYDAACEEAYSIMQKEIEYCDKVFEKCLIE
;
A
#
# COMPACT_ATOMS: atom_id res chain seq x y z
N MET A 1 9.77 -32.04 -22.30
CA MET A 1 10.40 -31.16 -21.27
C MET A 1 10.94 -29.91 -21.96
N LYS A 2 10.39 -28.71 -21.69
CA LYS A 2 10.86 -27.35 -22.07
C LYS A 2 9.66 -26.39 -22.28
N LYS A 3 8.77 -26.22 -21.30
CA LYS A 3 7.80 -25.10 -21.31
C LYS A 3 7.53 -24.49 -19.94
N LEU A 4 8.21 -24.93 -18.88
CA LEU A 4 7.96 -24.48 -17.51
C LEU A 4 8.87 -23.33 -17.03
N LEU A 5 9.77 -22.82 -17.88
CA LEU A 5 10.86 -21.92 -17.45
C LEU A 5 10.63 -20.43 -17.76
N LEU A 6 9.55 -20.05 -18.43
CA LEU A 6 9.31 -18.66 -18.84
C LEU A 6 8.37 -17.88 -17.91
N LEU A 7 7.69 -18.54 -16.98
CA LEU A 7 6.76 -17.89 -16.06
C LEU A 7 7.43 -17.33 -14.79
N LEU A 8 8.67 -17.72 -14.49
CA LEU A 8 9.39 -17.29 -13.29
C LEU A 8 10.22 -16.01 -13.48
N LEU A 9 10.42 -15.54 -14.71
CA LEU A 9 11.21 -14.33 -14.99
C LEU A 9 10.37 -13.04 -14.97
N GLY A 10 9.04 -13.14 -15.02
CA GLY A 10 8.14 -11.98 -15.00
C GLY A 10 7.86 -11.43 -13.60
N ILE A 11 8.07 -12.23 -12.55
CA ILE A 11 7.77 -11.84 -11.17
C ILE A 11 8.98 -11.13 -10.53
N SER A 12 10.20 -11.45 -10.97
CA SER A 12 11.45 -10.87 -10.41
C SER A 12 11.72 -9.42 -10.81
N LEU A 13 10.92 -8.83 -11.72
CA LEU A 13 11.06 -7.42 -12.14
C LEU A 13 10.13 -6.45 -11.42
N LEU A 14 9.17 -6.94 -10.61
CA LEU A 14 8.35 -6.08 -9.76
C LEU A 14 9.11 -5.63 -8.50
N SER A 15 10.10 -6.40 -8.06
CA SER A 15 10.93 -6.10 -6.88
C SER A 15 11.90 -4.94 -7.08
N LEU A 16 12.28 -4.63 -8.32
CA LEU A 16 13.22 -3.53 -8.63
C LEU A 16 12.57 -2.14 -8.65
N TYR A 17 11.24 -2.09 -8.63
CA TYR A 17 10.44 -0.86 -8.53
C TYR A 17 9.58 -0.87 -7.27
N SER A 18 10.10 -1.49 -6.20
CA SER A 18 9.57 -1.24 -4.86
C SER A 18 10.01 0.16 -4.45
N CYS A 19 9.07 0.98 -4.00
CA CYS A 19 9.32 2.29 -3.42
C CYS A 19 10.15 2.15 -2.13
N SER A 20 11.47 1.92 -2.28
CA SER A 20 12.42 1.70 -1.19
C SER A 20 12.08 0.53 -0.25
N ASP A 21 12.96 -0.47 -0.18
CA ASP A 21 13.01 -1.54 0.84
C ASP A 21 12.94 -1.04 2.30
N LYS A 22 12.96 0.27 2.56
CA LYS A 22 12.92 0.85 3.91
C LYS A 22 11.54 0.85 4.57
N LYS A 23 10.47 0.47 3.89
CA LYS A 23 9.12 0.43 4.49
C LYS A 23 8.29 -0.80 4.11
N GLU A 24 8.92 -1.97 3.99
CA GLU A 24 8.29 -3.23 4.44
C GLU A 24 8.19 -3.23 5.98
N LYS A 25 7.48 -2.25 6.51
CA LYS A 25 6.81 -2.41 7.78
C LYS A 25 5.35 -2.22 7.44
N THR A 26 4.75 -3.33 7.04
CA THR A 26 3.32 -3.60 7.13
C THR A 26 2.92 -3.40 8.60
N VAL A 27 2.85 -2.16 9.06
CA VAL A 27 2.22 -1.78 10.31
C VAL A 27 0.86 -1.26 9.89
N ILE A 28 -0.05 -2.16 9.52
CA ILE A 28 -1.50 -2.05 9.75
C ILE A 28 -2.09 -3.44 9.49
N LEU A 29 -2.05 -4.33 10.48
CA LEU A 29 -3.02 -5.43 10.68
C LEU A 29 -2.55 -6.42 11.76
N ASP A 30 -1.28 -6.41 12.15
CA ASP A 30 -0.85 -7.21 13.29
C ASP A 30 -1.17 -6.48 14.61
N GLU A 31 -1.94 -7.15 15.47
CA GLU A 31 -2.18 -6.89 16.91
C GLU A 31 -3.41 -6.09 17.39
N LYS A 32 -4.38 -5.68 16.54
CA LYS A 32 -5.64 -5.09 17.09
C LYS A 32 -6.93 -5.85 16.79
N ALA A 33 -6.99 -6.70 15.77
CA ALA A 33 -8.18 -7.48 15.48
C ALA A 33 -8.10 -8.84 16.19
N THR A 34 -8.83 -8.98 17.31
CA THR A 34 -9.17 -10.33 17.80
C THR A 34 -10.15 -10.97 16.81
N SER A 35 -10.13 -12.29 16.64
CA SER A 35 -10.96 -13.03 15.65
C SER A 35 -12.49 -12.82 15.74
N LYS A 36 -12.98 -12.09 16.74
CA LYS A 36 -14.38 -11.64 16.86
C LYS A 36 -14.67 -10.28 16.22
N GLN A 37 -13.64 -9.51 15.84
CA GLN A 37 -13.78 -8.16 15.27
C GLN A 37 -13.73 -8.15 13.73
N GLU A 38 -13.26 -9.24 13.10
CA GLU A 38 -13.16 -9.34 11.63
C GLU A 38 -14.51 -9.18 10.92
N ASP A 39 -15.63 -9.55 11.57
CA ASP A 39 -17.00 -9.41 11.06
C ASP A 39 -17.79 -8.24 11.69
N SER A 40 -17.12 -7.25 12.31
CA SER A 40 -17.80 -6.09 12.88
C SER A 40 -18.15 -5.04 11.81
N LEU A 41 -19.27 -4.34 12.00
CA LEU A 41 -19.62 -3.16 11.18
C LEU A 41 -18.50 -2.11 11.21
N CYS A 42 -17.81 -1.98 12.36
CA CYS A 42 -16.65 -1.11 12.51
C CYS A 42 -15.48 -1.51 11.61
N MET A 43 -15.19 -2.81 11.50
CA MET A 43 -14.13 -3.30 10.61
C MET A 43 -14.51 -3.08 9.14
N THR A 44 -15.78 -3.26 8.78
CA THR A 44 -16.28 -2.95 7.43
C THR A 44 -16.08 -1.47 7.10
N GLN A 45 -16.48 -0.56 8.00
CA GLN A 45 -16.29 0.88 7.84
C GLN A 45 -14.81 1.28 7.78
N TYR A 46 -13.96 0.65 8.58
CA TYR A 46 -12.52 0.87 8.55
C TYR A 46 -11.93 0.46 7.19
N MET A 47 -12.30 -0.72 6.67
CA MET A 47 -11.87 -1.19 5.35
C MET A 47 -12.38 -0.30 4.22
N GLU A 48 -13.63 0.15 4.29
CA GLU A 48 -14.21 1.13 3.36
C GLU A 48 -13.47 2.47 3.39
N CYS A 49 -12.95 2.87 4.56
CA CYS A 49 -12.15 4.08 4.74
C CYS A 49 -10.73 3.93 4.14
N ILE A 50 -10.01 2.84 4.40
CA ILE A 50 -8.61 2.68 3.97
C ILE A 50 -8.45 2.28 2.50
N LYS A 51 -9.40 1.53 1.93
CA LYS A 51 -9.31 1.00 0.57
C LYS A 51 -9.14 2.10 -0.51
N PRO A 52 -9.91 3.21 -0.53
CA PRO A 52 -9.69 4.26 -1.50
C PRO A 52 -8.32 4.93 -1.34
N LEU A 53 -7.80 5.04 -0.11
CA LEU A 53 -6.48 5.60 0.18
C LEU A 53 -5.35 4.72 -0.39
N GLN A 54 -5.44 3.40 -0.17
CA GLN A 54 -4.50 2.43 -0.73
C GLN A 54 -4.55 2.41 -2.27
N ASN A 55 -5.74 2.56 -2.86
CA ASN A 55 -5.88 2.65 -4.31
C ASN A 55 -5.24 3.93 -4.87
N ALA A 56 -5.45 5.08 -4.22
CA ALA A 56 -4.83 6.34 -4.62
C ALA A 56 -3.29 6.28 -4.53
N TYR A 57 -2.75 5.74 -3.44
CA TYR A 57 -1.31 5.46 -3.30
C TYR A 57 -0.79 4.59 -4.45
N SER A 58 -1.46 3.46 -4.72
CA SER A 58 -1.05 2.51 -5.76
C SER A 58 -1.00 3.17 -7.15
N GLN A 59 -1.98 4.03 -7.48
CA GLN A 59 -2.00 4.76 -8.75
C GLN A 59 -0.82 5.75 -8.88
N VAL A 60 -0.45 6.43 -7.80
CA VAL A 60 0.71 7.34 -7.81
C VAL A 60 2.00 6.56 -8.00
N VAL A 61 2.17 5.46 -7.27
CA VAL A 61 3.35 4.57 -7.39
C VAL A 61 3.46 3.99 -8.79
N GLU A 62 2.35 3.48 -9.36
CA GLU A 62 2.34 2.94 -10.72
C GLU A 62 2.71 4.02 -11.76
N LYS A 63 2.16 5.23 -11.62
CA LYS A 63 2.50 6.36 -12.49
C LYS A 63 3.97 6.74 -12.39
N ALA A 64 4.52 6.79 -11.17
CA ALA A 64 5.93 7.08 -10.95
C ALA A 64 6.82 5.96 -11.52
N ALA A 65 6.46 4.69 -11.32
CA ALA A 65 7.18 3.55 -11.87
C ALA A 65 7.19 3.56 -13.40
N ASN A 66 6.06 3.89 -14.03
CA ASN A 66 5.96 4.02 -15.49
C ASN A 66 6.85 5.15 -16.02
N LYS A 67 6.88 6.30 -15.33
CA LYS A 67 7.81 7.39 -15.65
C LYS A 67 9.28 6.98 -15.49
N ARG A 68 9.61 6.21 -14.44
CA ARG A 68 10.98 5.73 -14.20
C ARG A 68 11.42 4.74 -15.27
N LYS A 69 10.55 3.80 -15.67
CA LYS A 69 10.78 2.84 -16.77
C LYS A 69 10.97 3.53 -18.12
N ALA A 70 10.33 4.67 -18.33
CA ALA A 70 10.50 5.51 -19.51
C ALA A 70 11.68 6.49 -19.39
N ASP A 71 12.56 6.33 -18.38
CA ASP A 71 13.68 7.23 -18.06
C ASP A 71 13.29 8.73 -18.02
N SER A 72 12.02 9.02 -17.73
CA SER A 72 11.46 10.38 -17.70
C SER A 72 11.61 11.06 -16.34
N ILE A 73 12.01 10.30 -15.32
CA ILE A 73 12.37 10.78 -13.99
C ILE A 73 13.57 9.97 -13.48
N SER A 74 14.38 10.60 -12.64
CA SER A 74 15.46 9.96 -11.88
C SER A 74 14.93 8.98 -10.83
N LYS A 75 15.83 8.19 -10.24
CA LYS A 75 15.50 7.35 -9.09
C LYS A 75 15.05 8.20 -7.89
N ASP A 76 15.71 9.33 -7.64
CA ASP A 76 15.39 10.19 -6.50
C ASP A 76 14.01 10.84 -6.64
N GLU A 77 13.63 11.25 -7.85
CA GLU A 77 12.27 11.77 -8.13
C GLU A 77 11.20 10.69 -7.99
N TYR A 78 11.51 9.44 -8.37
CA TYR A 78 10.63 8.30 -8.14
C TYR A 78 10.45 8.03 -6.64
N ASP A 79 11.56 7.95 -5.89
CA ASP A 79 11.55 7.68 -4.45
C ASP A 79 10.80 8.81 -3.70
N ALA A 80 11.01 10.07 -4.07
CA ALA A 80 10.29 11.22 -3.50
C ALA A 80 8.77 11.16 -3.76
N ALA A 81 8.34 10.80 -4.98
CA ALA A 81 6.93 10.65 -5.31
C ALA A 81 6.26 9.54 -4.49
N CYS A 82 6.97 8.43 -4.27
CA CYS A 82 6.51 7.36 -3.39
C CYS A 82 6.38 7.82 -1.93
N GLU A 83 7.40 8.51 -1.40
CA GLU A 83 7.42 9.00 -0.02
C GLU A 83 6.30 9.99 0.25
N GLU A 84 6.07 10.93 -0.67
CA GLU A 84 4.97 11.89 -0.60
C GLU A 84 3.61 11.17 -0.59
N ALA A 85 3.38 10.25 -1.53
CA ALA A 85 2.14 9.49 -1.61
C ALA A 85 1.89 8.65 -0.35
N TYR A 86 2.93 8.02 0.19
CA TYR A 86 2.85 7.26 1.43
C TYR A 86 2.53 8.16 2.63
N SER A 87 3.17 9.33 2.74
CA SER A 87 2.93 10.28 3.82
C SER A 87 1.48 10.80 3.81
N ILE A 88 0.93 11.06 2.62
CA ILE A 88 -0.47 11.47 2.48
C ILE A 88 -1.39 10.33 2.93
N MET A 89 -1.15 9.11 2.43
CA MET A 89 -1.95 7.94 2.79
C MET A 89 -1.95 7.68 4.30
N GLN A 90 -0.78 7.73 4.95
CA GLN A 90 -0.66 7.50 6.40
C GLN A 90 -1.44 8.54 7.21
N LYS A 91 -1.38 9.82 6.83
CA LYS A 91 -2.12 10.87 7.52
C LYS A 91 -3.64 10.66 7.45
N GLU A 92 -4.14 10.19 6.31
CA GLU A 92 -5.57 9.88 6.13
C GLU A 92 -5.97 8.58 6.86
N ILE A 93 -5.08 7.60 6.92
CA ILE A 93 -5.28 6.38 7.71
C ILE A 93 -5.41 6.71 9.21
N GLU A 94 -4.63 7.64 9.75
CA GLU A 94 -4.79 8.08 11.15
C GLU A 94 -6.19 8.62 11.45
N TYR A 95 -6.87 9.17 10.43
CA TYR A 95 -8.28 9.55 10.55
C TYR A 95 -9.20 8.32 10.59
N CYS A 96 -8.99 7.35 9.69
CA CYS A 96 -9.72 6.08 9.68
C CYS A 96 -9.56 5.33 11.02
N ASP A 97 -8.36 5.30 11.60
CA ASP A 97 -8.07 4.69 12.89
C ASP A 97 -8.90 5.33 14.01
N LYS A 98 -8.99 6.67 14.04
CA LYS A 98 -9.79 7.39 15.05
C LYS A 98 -11.28 7.11 14.90
N VAL A 99 -11.79 6.97 13.67
CA VAL A 99 -13.20 6.61 13.43
C VAL A 99 -13.46 5.18 13.88
N PHE A 100 -12.54 4.26 13.58
CA PHE A 100 -12.63 2.87 14.01
C PHE A 100 -12.61 2.74 15.54
N GLU A 101 -11.70 3.42 16.22
CA GLU A 101 -11.62 3.41 17.69
C GLU A 101 -12.90 3.96 18.33
N LYS A 102 -13.52 5.00 17.76
CA LYS A 102 -14.84 5.49 18.22
C LYS A 102 -15.93 4.45 18.02
N CYS A 103 -16.00 3.82 16.85
CA CYS A 103 -16.98 2.79 16.55
C CYS A 103 -16.90 1.59 17.51
N LEU A 104 -15.70 1.24 17.99
CA LEU A 104 -15.52 0.16 18.97
C LEU A 104 -16.00 0.49 20.39
N ILE A 105 -16.18 1.77 20.72
CA ILE A 105 -16.55 2.25 22.06
C ILE A 105 -18.07 2.52 22.17
N GLU A 106 -18.74 2.80 21.05
CA GLU A 106 -20.20 3.02 20.93
C GLU A 106 -21.00 1.70 21.00
#